data_AF-A0A3B8WDC7-F1
#
_entry.id   AF-A0A3B8WDC7-F1
#
_cell.length_a   1.000
_cell.length_b   1.000
_cell.length_c   1.000
_cell.angle_alpha   90.00
_cell.angle_beta   90.00
_cell.angle_gamma   90.00
#
_symmetry.space_group_name_H-M   'P 1'
#
loop_
_entity.id
_entity.type
_entity.pdbx_description
1 polymer ?
#
loop_
_entity_poly.entity_id
_entity_poly.type
_entity_poly.pdbx_seq_one_letter_code
_entity_poly.pdbx_strand_id
1 'polypeptide(L)'
;FGQSLSATLETAGERGRVASAELENADPGYYQGTISSDHPPGEYRLIVEARVDGKPVRHVSSLTIEPDLGSFEGLETAYVSGNDLVIPVRFDPEQSGYYALSAQLYSGETPLAQLQQETSLGSSSAVIRLKAHGSVLANRDIQGTLQLRHLQIRRLPAAPGDRTDYAFGPEEGYEFSPPDLDGLQNQPAMNPESEQRAALLRQLADKF
;
A
#
# COMPACT_ATOMS: atom_id res chain seq x y z
N PHE A 1 33.80 -3.02 -33.87
CA PHE A 1 33.00 -3.95 -33.06
C PHE A 1 31.98 -3.12 -32.30
N GLY A 2 30.73 -3.11 -32.74
CA GLY A 2 29.68 -2.35 -32.05
C GLY A 2 29.35 -3.04 -30.74
N GLN A 3 29.38 -2.29 -29.64
CA GLN A 3 28.79 -2.75 -28.38
C GLN A 3 27.28 -2.73 -28.59
N SER A 4 26.68 -3.88 -28.89
CA SER A 4 25.22 -4.03 -28.89
C SER A 4 24.80 -4.26 -27.44
N LEU A 5 23.96 -3.37 -26.92
CA LEU A 5 23.26 -3.54 -25.66
C LEU A 5 21.77 -3.60 -25.95
N SER A 6 21.08 -4.58 -25.37
CA SER A 6 19.64 -4.67 -25.46
C SER A 6 19.04 -4.93 -24.09
N ALA A 7 17.82 -4.44 -23.90
CA ALA A 7 16.98 -4.74 -22.76
C ALA A 7 15.77 -5.55 -23.22
N THR A 8 15.44 -6.60 -22.48
CA THR A 8 14.32 -7.49 -22.75
C THR A 8 13.48 -7.61 -21.49
N LEU A 9 12.17 -7.46 -21.65
CA LEU A 9 11.19 -7.71 -20.62
C LEU A 9 10.65 -9.14 -20.80
N GLU A 10 10.68 -9.96 -19.75
CA GLU A 10 10.12 -11.31 -19.72
C GLU A 10 9.10 -11.47 -18.60
N THR A 11 8.07 -12.29 -18.81
CA THR A 11 7.19 -12.73 -17.71
C THR A 11 7.97 -13.64 -16.75
N ALA A 12 7.79 -13.47 -15.43
CA ALA A 12 8.57 -14.20 -14.44
C ALA A 12 8.29 -15.73 -14.44
N GLY A 13 7.04 -16.12 -14.68
CA GLY A 13 6.57 -17.52 -14.66
C GLY A 13 6.91 -18.29 -15.93
N GLU A 14 6.40 -17.83 -17.07
CA GLU A 14 6.53 -18.54 -18.36
C GLU A 14 7.86 -18.28 -19.07
N ARG A 15 8.64 -17.28 -18.61
CA ARG A 15 9.86 -16.78 -19.28
C ARG A 15 9.61 -16.41 -20.74
N GLY A 16 8.39 -15.98 -21.05
CA GLY A 16 8.02 -15.49 -22.37
C GLY A 16 8.58 -14.08 -22.55
N ARG A 17 9.27 -13.83 -23.66
CA ARG A 17 9.67 -12.47 -24.06
C ARG A 17 8.41 -11.66 -24.34
N VAL A 18 8.28 -10.56 -23.61
CA VAL A 18 7.16 -9.62 -23.68
C VAL A 18 7.49 -8.52 -24.69
N ALA A 19 8.61 -7.85 -24.47
CA ALA A 19 9.05 -6.73 -25.28
C ALA A 19 10.57 -6.57 -25.16
N SER A 20 11.15 -5.77 -26.03
CA SER A 20 12.59 -5.49 -26.01
C SER A 20 12.91 -4.18 -26.71
N ALA A 21 14.02 -3.58 -26.32
CA ALA A 21 14.60 -2.43 -26.99
C ALA A 21 16.11 -2.60 -27.10
N GLU A 22 16.69 -2.07 -28.17
CA GLU A 22 18.13 -1.77 -28.18
C GLU A 22 18.36 -0.56 -27.26
N LEU A 23 19.49 -0.55 -26.55
CA LEU A 23 19.89 0.56 -25.71
C LEU A 23 20.93 1.39 -26.45
N GLU A 24 20.70 2.69 -26.51
CA GLU A 24 21.58 3.65 -27.15
C GLU A 24 22.51 4.28 -26.12
N ASN A 25 23.73 4.63 -26.55
CA ASN A 25 24.66 5.34 -25.69
C ASN A 25 24.14 6.76 -25.45
N ALA A 26 23.80 7.07 -24.20
CA ALA A 26 23.37 8.41 -23.80
C ALA A 26 24.57 9.26 -23.39
N ASP A 27 25.49 8.66 -22.62
CA ASP A 27 26.70 9.27 -22.09
C ASP A 27 27.81 8.20 -21.95
N PRO A 28 29.09 8.58 -21.76
CA PRO A 28 30.16 7.61 -21.52
C PRO A 28 29.85 6.68 -20.35
N GLY A 29 29.63 5.38 -20.65
CA GLY A 29 29.28 4.36 -19.65
C GLY A 29 27.79 4.25 -19.32
N TYR A 30 26.92 5.07 -19.92
CA TYR A 30 25.48 5.05 -19.70
C TYR A 30 24.72 4.73 -20.99
N TYR A 31 23.76 3.83 -20.88
CA TYR A 31 22.90 3.40 -21.97
C TYR A 31 21.44 3.49 -21.55
N GLN A 32 20.59 3.93 -22.47
CA GLN A 32 19.16 4.09 -22.20
C GLN A 32 18.33 3.58 -23.38
N GLY A 33 17.09 3.24 -23.09
CA GLY A 33 16.10 2.85 -24.08
C GLY A 33 14.73 2.75 -23.43
N THR A 34 13.70 2.70 -24.26
CA THR A 34 12.31 2.62 -23.81
C THR A 34 11.71 1.29 -24.25
N ILE A 35 11.20 0.53 -23.29
CA ILE A 35 10.38 -0.65 -23.56
C ILE A 35 8.93 -0.24 -23.35
N SER A 36 8.10 -0.46 -24.37
CA SER A 36 6.66 -0.28 -24.29
C SER A 36 5.98 -1.63 -24.51
N SER A 37 4.93 -1.89 -23.74
CA SER A 37 4.17 -3.13 -23.79
C SER A 37 2.73 -2.88 -23.34
N ASP A 38 1.78 -3.59 -23.94
CA ASP A 38 0.36 -3.67 -23.54
C ASP A 38 0.08 -4.88 -22.64
N HIS A 39 1.12 -5.61 -22.23
CA HIS A 39 0.97 -6.73 -21.32
C HIS A 39 0.37 -6.30 -19.97
N PRO A 40 -0.44 -7.18 -19.34
CA PRO A 40 -1.13 -6.86 -18.10
C PRO A 40 -0.18 -6.66 -16.92
N PRO A 41 -0.61 -6.02 -15.83
CA PRO A 41 0.13 -6.01 -14.57
C PRO A 41 0.57 -7.43 -14.12
N GLY A 42 1.73 -7.54 -13.49
CA GLY A 42 2.32 -8.83 -13.15
C GLY A 42 3.76 -8.76 -12.69
N GLU A 43 4.38 -9.93 -12.55
CA GLU A 43 5.80 -10.07 -12.23
C GLU A 43 6.63 -10.29 -13.49
N TYR A 44 7.68 -9.50 -13.62
CA TYR A 44 8.54 -9.44 -14.78
C TYR A 44 10.02 -9.54 -14.41
N ARG A 45 10.82 -9.85 -15.42
CA ARG A 45 12.27 -9.74 -15.39
C ARG A 45 12.71 -8.76 -16.44
N LEU A 46 13.45 -7.74 -16.02
CA LEU A 46 14.21 -6.89 -16.93
C LEU A 46 15.59 -7.52 -17.12
N ILE A 47 15.89 -7.92 -18.35
CA ILE A 47 17.13 -8.57 -18.72
C ILE A 47 17.90 -7.61 -19.60
N VAL A 48 19.12 -7.26 -19.19
CA VAL A 48 20.04 -6.46 -20.00
C VAL A 48 21.14 -7.37 -20.49
N GLU A 49 21.33 -7.42 -21.81
CA GLU A 49 22.37 -8.20 -22.46
C GLU A 49 23.33 -7.28 -23.22
N ALA A 50 24.62 -7.55 -23.08
CA ALA A 50 25.69 -6.75 -23.63
C ALA A 50 26.81 -7.63 -24.20
N ARG A 51 27.61 -7.09 -25.12
CA ARG A 51 28.92 -7.63 -25.46
C ARG A 51 30.03 -6.65 -25.09
N VAL A 52 30.85 -7.03 -24.12
CA VAL A 52 32.03 -6.27 -23.67
C VAL A 52 33.27 -7.08 -24.04
N ASP A 53 34.17 -6.50 -24.84
CA ASP A 53 35.37 -7.18 -25.36
C ASP A 53 35.08 -8.55 -26.03
N GLY A 54 33.96 -8.62 -26.75
CA GLY A 54 33.50 -9.85 -27.40
C GLY A 54 32.90 -10.91 -26.47
N LYS A 55 32.90 -10.68 -25.15
CA LYS A 55 32.31 -11.57 -24.14
C LYS A 55 30.87 -11.15 -23.83
N PRO A 56 29.92 -12.08 -23.77
CA PRO A 56 28.56 -11.77 -23.36
C PRO A 56 28.52 -11.42 -21.86
N VAL A 57 27.80 -10.37 -21.52
CA VAL A 57 27.46 -9.98 -20.15
C VAL A 57 25.95 -9.90 -20.06
N ARG A 58 25.38 -10.41 -18.97
CA ARG A 58 23.93 -10.43 -18.75
C ARG A 58 23.62 -10.00 -17.32
N HIS A 59 22.70 -9.06 -17.18
CA HIS A 59 22.11 -8.66 -15.90
C HIS A 59 20.62 -8.97 -15.91
N VAL A 60 20.07 -9.38 -14.77
CA VAL A 60 18.64 -9.66 -14.61
C VAL A 60 18.16 -8.99 -13.33
N SER A 61 17.15 -8.13 -13.46
CA SER A 61 16.47 -7.48 -12.35
C SER A 61 15.00 -7.93 -12.31
N SER A 62 14.46 -8.11 -11.11
CA SER A 62 13.01 -8.29 -10.94
C SER A 62 12.29 -6.96 -11.08
N LEU A 63 11.12 -6.98 -11.72
CA LEU A 63 10.23 -5.83 -11.85
C LEU A 63 8.80 -6.30 -11.57
N THR A 64 8.07 -5.58 -10.72
CA THR A 64 6.64 -5.81 -10.51
C THR A 64 5.86 -4.63 -11.05
N ILE A 65 4.86 -4.92 -11.87
CA ILE A 65 3.86 -3.95 -12.32
C ILE A 65 2.58 -4.26 -11.54
N GLU A 66 2.15 -3.34 -10.70
CA GLU A 66 0.92 -3.46 -9.93
C GLU A 66 -0.29 -3.12 -10.81
N PRO A 67 -1.44 -3.79 -10.62
CA PRO A 67 -2.67 -3.37 -11.27
C PRO A 67 -3.17 -2.06 -10.70
N ASP A 68 -3.96 -1.34 -11.48
CA ASP A 68 -4.73 -0.24 -10.95
C ASP A 68 -5.79 -0.80 -9.98
N LEU A 69 -5.69 -0.38 -8.71
CA LEU A 69 -6.64 -0.76 -7.67
C LEU A 69 -7.75 0.27 -7.51
N GLY A 70 -7.64 1.43 -8.16
CA GLY A 70 -8.53 2.57 -7.96
C GLY A 70 -7.82 3.77 -7.36
N SER A 71 -8.61 4.79 -7.02
CA SER A 71 -8.09 6.10 -6.65
C SER A 71 -8.56 6.56 -5.27
N PHE A 72 -7.69 7.29 -4.57
CA PHE A 72 -8.07 7.99 -3.34
C PHE A 72 -8.75 9.32 -3.69
N GLU A 73 -9.99 9.51 -3.23
CA GLU A 73 -10.79 10.70 -3.54
C GLU A 73 -10.71 11.78 -2.44
N GLY A 74 -9.93 11.54 -1.38
CA GLY A 74 -9.76 12.44 -0.25
C GLY A 74 -10.29 11.90 1.08
N LEU A 75 -10.48 12.81 2.03
CA LEU A 75 -11.02 12.52 3.36
C LEU A 75 -12.43 13.09 3.50
N GLU A 76 -13.27 12.39 4.27
CA GLU A 76 -14.47 13.01 4.85
C GLU A 76 -14.12 13.65 6.20
N THR A 77 -15.08 14.36 6.79
CA THR A 77 -14.90 15.00 8.09
C THR A 77 -14.59 13.96 9.18
N ALA A 78 -13.44 14.09 9.82
CA ALA A 78 -13.05 13.26 10.95
C ALA A 78 -13.94 13.54 12.18
N TYR A 79 -14.19 12.51 12.98
CA TYR A 79 -15.06 12.61 14.16
C TYR A 79 -14.59 11.67 15.28
N VAL A 80 -14.95 11.99 16.53
CA VAL A 80 -14.72 11.10 17.67
C VAL A 80 -15.87 10.11 17.79
N SER A 81 -15.56 8.83 17.99
CA SER A 81 -16.52 7.78 18.29
C SER A 81 -15.97 6.86 19.37
N GLY A 82 -16.64 6.83 20.53
CA GLY A 82 -16.11 6.14 21.71
C GLY A 82 -14.79 6.78 22.16
N ASN A 83 -13.73 5.98 22.25
CA ASN A 83 -12.38 6.45 22.57
C ASN A 83 -11.47 6.50 21.33
N ASP A 84 -12.03 6.61 20.12
CA ASP A 84 -11.28 6.67 18.86
C ASP A 84 -11.51 7.98 18.13
N LEU A 85 -10.44 8.55 17.56
CA LEU A 85 -10.53 9.46 16.41
C LEU A 85 -10.75 8.62 15.15
N VAL A 86 -11.88 8.83 14.48
CA VAL A 86 -12.22 8.18 13.21
C VAL A 86 -11.91 9.10 12.05
N ILE A 87 -11.14 8.61 11.09
CA ILE A 87 -10.71 9.32 9.88
C ILE A 87 -11.29 8.56 8.67
N PRO A 88 -12.38 9.03 8.05
CA PRO A 88 -12.98 8.38 6.91
C PRO A 88 -12.22 8.75 5.62
N VAL A 89 -11.65 7.76 4.96
CA VAL A 89 -10.90 7.88 3.70
C VAL A 89 -11.79 7.42 2.56
N ARG A 90 -11.98 8.25 1.54
CA ARG A 90 -12.70 7.86 0.32
C ARG A 90 -11.76 7.18 -0.65
N PHE A 91 -12.19 6.01 -1.13
CA PHE A 91 -11.49 5.23 -2.12
C PHE A 91 -12.51 4.72 -3.15
N ASP A 92 -12.23 4.93 -4.43
CA ASP A 92 -13.03 4.39 -5.53
C ASP A 92 -12.31 3.18 -6.13
N PRO A 93 -12.69 1.95 -5.75
CA PRO A 93 -12.01 0.75 -6.19
C PRO A 93 -12.42 0.33 -7.60
N GLU A 94 -11.42 -0.03 -8.43
CA GLU A 94 -11.68 -0.60 -9.76
C GLU A 94 -12.39 -1.96 -9.71
N GLN A 95 -12.15 -2.73 -8.64
CA GLN A 95 -12.73 -4.07 -8.47
C GLN A 95 -13.22 -4.29 -7.05
N SER A 96 -14.32 -5.04 -6.92
CA SER A 96 -14.77 -5.50 -5.61
C SER A 96 -13.76 -6.47 -5.00
N GLY A 97 -13.59 -6.46 -3.68
CA GLY A 97 -12.62 -7.31 -3.02
C GLY A 97 -12.46 -7.01 -1.54
N TYR A 98 -11.55 -7.74 -0.90
CA TYR A 98 -11.14 -7.49 0.47
C TYR A 98 -9.86 -6.66 0.45
N TYR A 99 -9.88 -5.49 1.09
CA TYR A 99 -8.79 -4.53 1.04
C TYR A 99 -8.25 -4.23 2.43
N ALA A 100 -6.95 -3.93 2.50
CA ALA A 100 -6.27 -3.46 3.70
C ALA A 100 -5.65 -2.09 3.43
N LEU A 101 -6.18 -1.04 4.05
CA LEU A 101 -5.61 0.30 4.03
C LEU A 101 -4.71 0.49 5.24
N SER A 102 -3.50 1.00 5.03
CA SER A 102 -2.62 1.50 6.07
C SER A 102 -2.22 2.94 5.79
N ALA A 103 -1.97 3.70 6.85
CA ALA A 103 -1.49 5.08 6.77
C ALA A 103 -0.81 5.48 8.08
N GLN A 104 -0.12 6.60 8.08
CA GLN A 104 0.50 7.19 9.26
C GLN A 104 -0.16 8.51 9.62
N LEU A 105 -0.53 8.67 10.88
CA LEU A 105 -1.09 9.91 11.42
C LEU A 105 0.03 10.77 12.00
N TYR A 106 0.04 12.06 11.65
CA TYR A 106 1.04 13.04 12.05
C TYR A 106 0.40 14.30 12.65
N SER A 107 1.13 14.95 13.54
CA SER A 107 0.93 16.36 13.94
C SER A 107 2.23 17.11 13.67
N GLY A 108 2.18 18.04 12.71
CA GLY A 108 3.40 18.59 12.09
C GLY A 108 4.30 17.45 11.57
N GLU A 109 5.57 17.44 11.98
CA GLU A 109 6.52 16.38 11.63
C GLU A 109 6.54 15.20 12.62
N THR A 110 5.69 15.21 13.65
CA THR A 110 5.68 14.16 14.67
C THR A 110 4.73 13.03 14.29
N PRO A 111 5.22 11.78 14.09
CA PRO A 111 4.36 10.63 13.89
C PRO A 111 3.63 10.30 15.20
N LEU A 112 2.29 10.24 15.13
CA LEU A 112 1.43 9.90 16.25
C LEU A 112 1.11 8.41 16.30
N ALA A 113 0.76 7.82 15.15
CA ALA A 113 0.34 6.42 15.07
C ALA A 113 0.42 5.85 13.65
N GLN A 114 0.64 4.53 13.57
CA GLN A 114 0.35 3.74 12.38
C GLN A 114 -1.11 3.26 12.45
N LEU A 115 -1.89 3.55 11.43
CA LEU A 115 -3.29 3.16 11.31
C LEU A 115 -3.42 2.03 10.29
N GLN A 116 -4.31 1.08 10.55
CA GLN A 116 -4.66 0.03 9.61
C GLN A 116 -6.15 -0.33 9.74
N GLN A 117 -6.80 -0.56 8.60
CA GLN A 117 -8.15 -1.08 8.54
C GLN A 117 -8.29 -2.06 7.38
N GLU A 118 -8.86 -3.23 7.66
CA GLU A 118 -9.29 -4.18 6.63
C GLU A 118 -10.79 -4.07 6.42
N THR A 119 -11.24 -4.15 5.18
CA THR A 119 -12.66 -4.05 4.85
C THR A 119 -12.99 -4.63 3.47
N SER A 120 -14.21 -5.11 3.30
CA SER A 120 -14.74 -5.49 1.99
C SER A 120 -15.23 -4.25 1.26
N LEU A 121 -14.75 -4.03 0.03
CA LEU A 121 -15.21 -2.96 -0.84
C LEU A 121 -15.96 -3.54 -2.04
N GLY A 122 -17.08 -2.92 -2.40
CA GLY A 122 -17.74 -3.14 -3.69
C GLY A 122 -17.13 -2.26 -4.77
N SER A 123 -17.53 -2.43 -6.04
CA SER A 123 -17.01 -1.68 -7.21
C SER A 123 -17.61 -0.28 -7.35
N SER A 124 -17.69 0.45 -6.24
CA SER A 124 -18.22 1.82 -6.16
C SER A 124 -17.50 2.56 -5.04
N SER A 125 -17.33 3.88 -5.17
CA SER A 125 -16.80 4.75 -4.11
C SER A 125 -17.25 4.32 -2.72
N ALA A 126 -16.25 4.04 -1.89
CA ALA A 126 -16.41 3.48 -0.57
C ALA A 126 -15.59 4.27 0.47
N VAL A 127 -16.04 4.20 1.72
CA VAL A 127 -15.41 4.92 2.83
C VAL A 127 -14.74 3.93 3.78
N ILE A 128 -13.41 3.96 3.81
CA ILE A 128 -12.58 3.18 4.73
C ILE A 128 -12.33 4.01 5.97
N ARG A 129 -12.71 3.51 7.15
CA ARG A 129 -12.60 4.25 8.42
C ARG A 129 -11.35 3.82 9.17
N LEU A 130 -10.30 4.64 9.09
CA LEU A 130 -9.12 4.49 9.93
C LEU A 130 -9.42 5.02 11.33
N LYS A 131 -8.83 4.39 12.35
CA LYS A 131 -9.08 4.75 13.76
C LYS A 131 -7.77 4.92 14.52
N ALA A 132 -7.63 6.05 15.21
CA ALA A 132 -6.56 6.29 16.16
C ALA A 132 -7.15 6.32 17.58
N HIS A 133 -6.75 5.36 18.41
CA HIS A 133 -7.28 5.22 19.77
C HIS A 133 -6.81 6.33 20.70
N GLY A 134 -7.60 6.65 21.72
CA GLY A 134 -7.31 7.69 22.70
C GLY A 134 -5.97 7.46 23.41
N SER A 135 -5.51 6.21 23.58
CA SER A 135 -4.17 5.91 24.12
C SER A 135 -3.01 6.54 23.35
N VAL A 136 -3.18 6.82 22.05
CA VAL A 136 -2.12 7.43 21.23
C VAL A 136 -2.27 8.94 21.08
N LEU A 137 -3.45 9.51 21.40
CA LEU A 137 -3.77 10.93 21.22
C LEU A 137 -3.93 11.70 22.54
N ALA A 138 -4.51 11.07 23.56
CA ALA A 138 -4.83 11.70 24.83
C ALA A 138 -3.59 12.25 25.53
N ASN A 139 -3.75 13.40 26.19
CA ASN A 139 -2.70 14.14 26.87
C ASN A 139 -1.55 14.62 25.97
N ARG A 140 -1.70 14.56 24.64
CA ARG A 140 -0.79 15.22 23.70
C ARG A 140 -1.29 16.61 23.37
N ASP A 141 -0.36 17.55 23.28
CA ASP A 141 -0.66 18.90 22.81
C ASP A 141 -0.74 18.89 21.27
N ILE A 142 -1.93 18.58 20.76
CA ILE A 142 -2.22 18.58 19.33
C ILE A 142 -2.87 19.93 19.02
N GLN A 143 -2.05 20.88 18.58
CA GLN A 143 -2.52 22.19 18.11
C GLN A 143 -2.55 22.21 16.59
N GLY A 144 -3.67 22.65 16.01
CA GLY A 144 -3.81 22.84 14.57
C GLY A 144 -4.20 21.56 13.82
N THR A 145 -3.68 21.43 12.60
CA THR A 145 -4.07 20.38 11.66
C THR A 145 -3.32 19.08 11.91
N LEU A 146 -3.99 17.98 11.58
CA LEU A 146 -3.41 16.64 11.51
C LEU A 146 -3.19 16.27 10.05
N GLN A 147 -2.26 15.34 9.83
CA GLN A 147 -1.93 14.85 8.51
C GLN A 147 -1.97 13.32 8.46
N LEU A 148 -2.55 12.79 7.40
CA LEU A 148 -2.54 11.38 7.05
C LEU A 148 -1.56 11.18 5.90
N ARG A 149 -0.40 10.59 6.17
CA ARG A 149 0.70 10.40 5.22
C ARG A 149 0.92 8.92 4.93
N HIS A 150 1.68 8.62 3.87
CA HIS A 150 2.11 7.27 3.51
C HIS A 150 0.96 6.27 3.39
N LEU A 151 -0.11 6.67 2.69
CA LEU A 151 -1.25 5.80 2.47
C LEU A 151 -0.83 4.66 1.53
N GLN A 152 -1.12 3.43 1.95
CA GLN A 152 -0.93 2.24 1.14
C GLN A 152 -2.18 1.39 1.26
N ILE A 153 -2.76 1.03 0.11
CA ILE A 153 -3.87 0.08 0.06
C ILE A 153 -3.41 -1.21 -0.61
N ARG A 154 -3.85 -2.33 -0.05
CA ARG A 154 -3.57 -3.67 -0.59
C ARG A 154 -4.87 -4.36 -0.90
N ARG A 155 -4.96 -5.02 -2.05
CA ARG A 155 -6.02 -5.98 -2.32
C ARG A 155 -5.57 -7.35 -1.83
N LEU A 156 -6.29 -7.91 -0.87
CA LEU A 156 -5.95 -9.17 -0.25
C LEU A 156 -6.32 -10.35 -1.17
N PRO A 157 -5.51 -11.43 -1.17
CA PRO A 157 -5.73 -12.62 -1.99
C PRO A 157 -7.13 -13.21 -1.79
N ALA A 158 -7.83 -13.54 -2.87
CA ALA A 158 -9.13 -14.23 -2.78
C ALA A 158 -8.95 -15.74 -2.55
N ALA A 159 -7.89 -16.34 -3.10
CA ALA A 159 -7.52 -17.72 -2.91
C ALA A 159 -6.03 -17.89 -2.52
N PRO A 160 -5.66 -19.01 -1.86
CA PRO A 160 -4.26 -19.34 -1.64
C PRO A 160 -3.49 -19.41 -2.95
N GLY A 161 -2.36 -18.69 -3.01
CA GLY A 161 -1.53 -18.61 -4.22
C GLY A 161 -1.78 -17.35 -5.07
N ASP A 162 -2.88 -16.63 -4.84
CA ASP A 162 -3.07 -15.31 -5.46
C ASP A 162 -2.09 -14.30 -4.86
N ARG A 163 -1.62 -13.38 -5.70
CA ARG A 163 -0.73 -12.29 -5.29
C ARG A 163 -1.51 -11.25 -4.48
N THR A 164 -0.83 -10.60 -3.54
CA THR A 164 -1.31 -9.34 -2.96
C THR A 164 -0.95 -8.20 -3.89
N ASP A 165 -1.93 -7.44 -4.35
CA ASP A 165 -1.68 -6.25 -5.18
C ASP A 165 -1.62 -5.00 -4.31
N TYR A 166 -0.86 -3.99 -4.76
CA TYR A 166 -0.57 -2.78 -3.99
C TYR A 166 -0.90 -1.50 -4.78
N ALA A 167 -1.43 -0.51 -4.09
CA ALA A 167 -1.51 0.87 -4.58
C ALA A 167 -1.17 1.84 -3.45
N PHE A 168 -0.77 3.06 -3.83
CA PHE A 168 -0.29 4.09 -2.92
C PHE A 168 -1.12 5.37 -3.09
N GLY A 169 -1.33 6.08 -1.98
CA GLY A 169 -2.00 7.39 -2.03
C GLY A 169 -1.05 8.51 -2.49
N PRO A 170 -1.56 9.76 -2.50
CA PRO A 170 -0.75 10.92 -2.85
C PRO A 170 0.48 11.07 -1.94
N GLU A 171 1.59 11.54 -2.50
CA GLU A 171 2.88 11.66 -1.79
C GLU A 171 2.79 12.65 -0.62
N GLU A 172 2.08 13.76 -0.84
CA GLU A 172 1.81 14.79 0.16
C GLU A 172 0.83 14.34 1.27
N GLY A 173 0.07 13.27 1.03
CA GLY A 173 -0.99 12.82 1.93
C GLY A 173 -2.19 13.77 2.01
N TYR A 174 -2.91 13.71 3.12
CA TYR A 174 -4.08 14.55 3.37
C TYR A 174 -3.95 15.32 4.68
N GLU A 175 -4.24 16.62 4.64
CA GLU A 175 -4.33 17.47 5.83
C GLU A 175 -5.80 17.66 6.23
N PHE A 176 -6.09 17.61 7.52
CA PHE A 176 -7.44 17.81 8.05
C PHE A 176 -7.42 18.48 9.42
N SER A 177 -8.49 19.20 9.74
CA SER A 177 -8.70 19.72 11.09
C SER A 177 -9.31 18.61 11.96
N PRO A 178 -8.71 18.25 13.11
CA PRO A 178 -9.31 17.28 14.01
C PRO A 178 -10.61 17.84 14.63
N PRO A 179 -11.56 16.98 15.01
CA PRO A 179 -12.63 17.36 15.93
C PRO A 179 -12.07 17.69 17.31
N ASP A 180 -12.94 18.09 18.25
CA ASP A 180 -12.55 18.18 19.66
C ASP A 180 -12.06 16.82 20.18
N LEU A 181 -10.82 16.79 20.69
CA LEU A 181 -10.15 15.59 21.18
C LEU A 181 -10.13 15.49 22.71
N ASP A 182 -10.66 16.48 23.44
CA ASP A 182 -10.59 16.55 24.92
C ASP A 182 -11.30 15.36 25.60
N GLY A 183 -12.25 14.73 24.91
CA GLY A 183 -12.97 13.55 25.38
C GLY A 183 -12.16 12.24 25.29
N LEU A 184 -11.01 12.22 24.62
CA LEU A 184 -10.18 11.03 24.47
C LEU A 184 -9.41 10.72 25.76
N GLN A 185 -9.37 9.44 26.11
CA GLN A 185 -8.76 8.96 27.34
C GLN A 185 -7.57 8.06 27.05
N ASN A 186 -6.51 8.22 27.83
CA ASN A 186 -5.36 7.32 27.80
C ASN A 186 -5.64 6.04 28.58
N GLN A 187 -6.40 5.14 27.95
CA GLN A 187 -6.72 3.81 28.46
C GLN A 187 -6.19 2.78 27.46
N PRO A 188 -5.80 1.56 27.85
CA PRO A 188 -5.44 0.52 26.90
C PRO A 188 -6.59 0.23 25.93
N ALA A 189 -6.27 0.05 24.65
CA ALA A 189 -7.27 -0.41 23.67
C ALA A 189 -7.73 -1.83 24.05
N MET A 190 -9.03 -2.01 24.26
CA MET A 190 -9.64 -3.31 24.51
C MET A 190 -10.32 -3.80 23.22
N ASN A 191 -10.05 -5.04 22.82
CA ASN A 191 -10.74 -5.67 21.69
C ASN A 191 -11.85 -6.58 22.24
N PRO A 192 -13.12 -6.12 22.25
CA PRO A 192 -14.22 -6.87 22.85
C PRO A 192 -14.46 -8.21 22.16
N GLU A 193 -14.24 -8.35 20.85
CA GLU A 193 -14.36 -9.64 20.15
C GLU A 193 -13.27 -10.62 20.58
N SER A 194 -12.05 -10.15 20.79
CA SER A 194 -10.95 -10.98 21.31
C SER A 194 -11.23 -11.44 22.74
N GLU A 195 -11.81 -10.58 23.57
CA GLU A 195 -12.25 -10.92 24.92
C GLU A 195 -13.40 -11.93 24.92
N GLN A 196 -14.40 -11.75 24.05
CA GLN A 196 -15.49 -12.69 23.87
C GLN A 196 -14.99 -14.05 23.35
N ARG A 197 -14.08 -14.06 22.37
CA ARG A 197 -13.46 -15.29 21.86
C ARG A 197 -12.64 -15.97 22.94
N ALA A 198 -11.84 -15.22 23.71
CA ALA A 198 -11.07 -15.78 24.83
C ALA A 198 -11.98 -16.34 25.93
N ALA A 199 -13.09 -15.66 26.24
CA ALA A 199 -14.08 -16.14 27.20
C ALA A 199 -14.75 -17.43 26.71
N LEU A 200 -15.12 -17.50 25.43
CA LEU A 200 -15.64 -18.72 24.80
C LEU A 200 -14.63 -19.87 24.87
N LEU A 201 -13.36 -19.62 24.53
CA LEU A 201 -12.30 -20.62 24.58
C LEU A 201 -12.08 -21.15 26.01
N ARG A 202 -12.14 -20.29 27.03
CA ARG A 202 -12.08 -20.71 28.44
C ARG A 202 -13.27 -21.58 28.84
N GLN A 203 -14.49 -21.19 28.46
CA GLN A 203 -15.69 -22.00 28.71
C GLN A 203 -15.65 -23.38 28.05
N LEU A 204 -14.99 -23.50 26.89
CA LEU A 204 -14.78 -24.79 26.23
C LEU A 204 -13.70 -25.61 26.93
N ALA A 205 -12.61 -24.98 27.39
CA ALA A 205 -11.54 -25.64 28.13
C ALA A 205 -12.01 -26.20 29.49
N ASP A 206 -12.90 -25.52 30.19
CA ASP A 206 -13.45 -25.97 31.49
C ASP A 206 -14.51 -27.10 31.35
N LYS A 207 -14.94 -27.40 30.12
CA LYS A 207 -15.90 -28.49 29.81
C LYS A 207 -15.22 -29.80 29.43
N PHE A 208 -13.89 -29.85 29.39
CA PHE A 208 -13.07 -31.03 29.17
C PHE A 208 -12.10 -31.25 30.34
#